data_AF-A0A662KDI0-F1
#
_entry.id   AF-A0A662KDI0-F1
#
_cell.length_a   1.000
_cell.length_b   1.000
_cell.length_c   1.000
_cell.angle_alpha   90.00
_cell.angle_beta   90.00
_cell.angle_gamma   90.00
#
_symmetry.space_group_name_H-M   'P 1'
#
loop_
_entity.id
_entity.type
_entity.pdbx_description
1 polymer ?
#
loop_
_entity_poly.entity_id
_entity_poly.type
_entity_poly.pdbx_seq_one_letter_code
_entity_poly.pdbx_strand_id
1 'polypeptide(L)'
;MDEGEVREKVERARVVTITDFSNYCKWKGSNGGQYSFSVTFKRTSENRWMIRYSTSSEFNYCRVFGEFRDCWDCEYFDIETGECRAKPETVTTQEVINKVIRALSDDFSEIDIDDETVKYGEYGCDQCRKGLH
;
A
#
# COMPACT_ATOMS: atom_id res chain seq x y z
N MET A 1 6.25 1.81 19.11
CA MET A 1 5.20 0.79 19.10
C MET A 1 5.90 -0.57 19.16
N ASP A 2 5.57 -1.39 20.14
CA ASP A 2 6.07 -2.78 20.23
C ASP A 2 5.14 -3.77 19.51
N GLU A 3 5.58 -5.01 19.33
CA GLU A 3 4.81 -6.04 18.61
C GLU A 3 3.44 -6.36 19.25
N GLY A 4 3.31 -6.23 20.56
CA GLY A 4 2.05 -6.45 21.28
C GLY A 4 1.03 -5.37 20.96
N GLU A 5 1.47 -4.11 20.98
CA GLU A 5 0.64 -2.95 20.62
C GLU A 5 0.17 -3.04 19.15
N VAL A 6 1.07 -3.43 18.22
CA VAL A 6 0.72 -3.66 16.81
C VAL A 6 -0.38 -4.69 16.66
N ARG A 7 -0.22 -5.83 17.33
CA ARG A 7 -1.17 -6.93 17.24
C ARG A 7 -2.55 -6.50 17.68
N GLU A 8 -2.67 -5.83 18.83
CA GLU A 8 -3.95 -5.34 19.35
C GLU A 8 -4.61 -4.35 18.37
N LYS A 9 -3.83 -3.40 17.82
CA LYS A 9 -4.34 -2.43 16.86
C LYS A 9 -4.85 -3.12 15.59
N VAL A 10 -4.06 -4.00 14.98
CA VAL A 10 -4.43 -4.71 13.74
C VAL A 10 -5.63 -5.64 13.95
N GLU A 11 -5.74 -6.31 15.09
CA GLU A 11 -6.86 -7.21 15.39
C GLU A 11 -8.21 -6.48 15.51
N ARG A 12 -8.19 -5.18 15.84
CA ARG A 12 -9.39 -4.34 15.91
C ARG A 12 -9.62 -3.51 14.64
N ALA A 13 -8.59 -3.37 13.81
CA ALA A 13 -8.63 -2.54 12.63
C ALA A 13 -9.59 -3.09 11.56
N ARG A 14 -10.08 -2.18 10.72
CA ARG A 14 -10.78 -2.48 9.46
C ARG A 14 -9.88 -2.30 8.26
N VAL A 15 -8.92 -1.39 8.33
CA VAL A 15 -8.00 -1.07 7.25
C VAL A 15 -6.59 -0.89 7.82
N VAL A 16 -5.61 -1.47 7.13
CA VAL A 16 -4.19 -1.24 7.37
C VAL A 16 -3.55 -0.89 6.03
N THR A 17 -2.80 0.19 5.96
CA THR A 17 -2.03 0.56 4.76
C THR A 17 -0.57 0.63 5.11
N ILE A 18 0.27 0.03 4.27
CA ILE A 18 1.72 0.17 4.33
C ILE A 18 2.15 0.86 3.02
N THR A 19 2.79 2.01 3.13
CA THR A 19 3.29 2.79 2.00
C THR A 19 4.81 2.78 1.98
N ASP A 20 5.40 2.34 0.88
CA ASP A 20 6.84 2.33 0.62
C ASP A 20 7.25 3.63 -0.08
N PHE A 21 8.11 4.41 0.59
CA PHE A 21 8.70 5.64 0.09
C PHE A 21 10.18 5.52 -0.32
N SER A 22 10.73 4.30 -0.41
CA SER A 22 12.16 4.05 -0.65
C SER A 22 12.70 4.61 -1.97
N ASN A 23 11.83 4.78 -2.97
CA ASN A 23 12.17 5.46 -4.23
C ASN A 23 11.29 6.70 -4.48
N TYR A 24 10.50 7.12 -3.49
CA TYR A 24 9.61 8.26 -3.66
C TYR A 24 10.37 9.58 -3.64
N CYS A 25 9.99 10.48 -4.54
CA CYS A 25 10.44 11.86 -4.57
C CYS A 25 9.23 12.78 -4.64
N LYS A 26 9.09 13.69 -3.69
CA LYS A 26 7.96 14.65 -3.63
C LYS A 26 7.75 15.42 -4.94
N TRP A 27 8.83 15.72 -5.68
CA TRP A 27 8.79 16.51 -6.91
C TRP A 27 8.61 15.68 -8.19
N LYS A 28 8.80 14.37 -8.10
CA LYS A 28 8.70 13.42 -9.23
C LYS A 28 7.68 12.31 -8.97
N GLY A 29 6.93 12.46 -7.88
CA GLY A 29 6.05 11.44 -7.32
C GLY A 29 4.76 11.21 -8.08
N SER A 30 4.45 12.05 -9.07
CA SER A 30 3.25 11.90 -9.91
C SER A 30 3.57 11.37 -11.30
N ASN A 31 4.58 11.91 -11.98
CA ASN A 31 4.91 11.53 -13.36
C ASN A 31 6.42 11.45 -13.68
N GLY A 32 7.28 11.65 -12.68
CA GLY A 32 8.73 11.69 -12.85
C GLY A 32 9.44 10.37 -12.56
N GLY A 33 8.70 9.26 -12.43
CA GLY A 33 9.27 7.91 -12.25
C GLY A 33 9.73 7.56 -10.82
N GLN A 34 9.44 8.41 -9.82
CA GLN A 34 9.87 8.22 -8.42
C GLN A 34 8.66 8.20 -7.49
N TYR A 35 7.86 7.14 -7.61
CA TYR A 35 6.56 6.99 -6.96
C TYR A 35 6.66 6.30 -5.60
N SER A 36 5.65 6.52 -4.75
CA SER A 36 5.39 5.64 -3.62
C SER A 36 4.48 4.50 -4.07
N PHE A 37 4.54 3.39 -3.36
CA PHE A 37 3.68 2.24 -3.58
C PHE A 37 3.05 1.84 -2.26
N SER A 38 1.74 1.64 -2.25
CA SER A 38 1.01 1.27 -1.05
C SER A 38 0.31 -0.06 -1.22
N VAL A 39 0.35 -0.87 -0.16
CA VAL A 39 -0.44 -2.09 0.00
C VAL A 39 -1.45 -1.84 1.10
N THR A 40 -2.73 -1.86 0.74
CA THR A 40 -3.85 -1.70 1.66
C THR A 40 -4.50 -3.05 1.92
N PHE A 41 -4.52 -3.47 3.17
CA PHE A 41 -5.27 -4.60 3.69
C PHE A 41 -6.62 -4.11 4.18
N LYS A 42 -7.71 -4.59 3.58
CA LYS A 42 -9.07 -4.29 4.03
C LYS A 42 -9.72 -5.54 4.59
N ARG A 43 -10.19 -5.48 5.84
CA ARG A 43 -10.80 -6.63 6.51
C ARG A 43 -12.12 -6.99 5.85
N THR A 44 -12.29 -8.27 5.52
CA THR A 44 -13.51 -8.82 4.92
C THR A 44 -14.22 -9.79 5.86
N SER A 45 -13.49 -10.43 6.78
CA SER A 45 -14.04 -11.20 7.90
C SER A 45 -13.03 -11.29 9.05
N GLU A 46 -13.41 -11.96 10.15
CA GLU A 46 -12.61 -12.06 11.39
C GLU A 46 -11.13 -12.39 11.16
N ASN A 47 -10.83 -13.30 10.23
CA ASN A 47 -9.45 -13.70 9.91
C ASN A 47 -9.15 -13.61 8.40
N ARG A 48 -9.75 -12.63 7.71
CA ARG A 48 -9.56 -12.46 6.27
C ARG A 48 -9.49 -11.00 5.88
N TRP A 49 -8.49 -10.68 5.07
CA TRP A 49 -8.22 -9.35 4.54
C TRP A 49 -8.03 -9.45 3.04
N MET A 50 -8.64 -8.54 2.28
CA MET A 50 -8.34 -8.38 0.86
C MET A 50 -7.18 -7.39 0.69
N ILE A 51 -6.33 -7.65 -0.29
CA ILE A 51 -5.22 -6.77 -0.65
C ILE A 51 -5.65 -5.84 -1.78
N ARG A 52 -5.26 -4.57 -1.67
CA ARG A 52 -5.33 -3.60 -2.75
C ARG A 52 -4.00 -2.87 -2.88
N TYR A 53 -3.63 -2.58 -4.11
CA TYR A 53 -2.41 -1.84 -4.41
C TYR A 53 -2.76 -0.43 -4.88
N SER A 54 -1.89 0.52 -4.58
CA SER A 54 -1.94 1.86 -5.14
C SER A 54 -0.54 2.44 -5.27
N THR A 55 -0.45 3.56 -5.95
CA THR A 55 0.79 4.31 -6.14
C THR A 55 0.49 5.80 -6.18
N SER A 56 1.46 6.64 -5.88
CA SER A 56 1.34 8.09 -6.04
C SER A 56 1.34 8.55 -7.51
N SER A 57 1.66 7.64 -8.44
CA SER A 57 1.68 7.91 -9.87
C SER A 57 0.32 8.36 -10.40
N GLU A 58 0.32 9.26 -11.38
CA GLU A 58 -0.88 9.65 -12.14
C GLU A 58 -1.25 8.62 -13.22
N PHE A 59 -0.35 7.68 -13.51
CA PHE A 59 -0.57 6.63 -14.51
C PHE A 59 -1.48 5.52 -13.99
N ASN A 60 -2.18 4.85 -14.91
CA ASN A 60 -3.04 3.72 -14.59
C ASN A 60 -2.24 2.60 -13.90
N TYR A 61 -2.70 2.24 -12.70
CA TYR A 61 -2.09 1.23 -11.85
C TYR A 61 -3.17 0.30 -11.31
N CYS A 62 -3.01 -0.99 -11.60
CA CYS A 62 -4.02 -1.98 -11.26
C CYS A 62 -4.08 -2.19 -9.75
N ARG A 63 -5.24 -1.86 -9.16
CA ARG A 63 -5.47 -2.01 -7.72
C ARG A 63 -5.53 -3.46 -7.25
N VAL A 64 -5.66 -4.41 -8.17
CA VAL A 64 -5.78 -5.85 -7.85
C VAL A 64 -4.44 -6.56 -7.93
N PHE A 65 -3.63 -6.23 -8.93
CA PHE A 65 -2.36 -6.92 -9.20
C PHE A 65 -1.11 -6.10 -8.83
N GLY A 66 -1.24 -4.79 -8.62
CA GLY A 66 -0.11 -3.94 -8.26
C GLY A 66 0.88 -3.74 -9.41
N GLU A 67 0.37 -3.43 -10.60
CA GLU A 67 1.19 -3.23 -11.80
C GLU A 67 0.69 -2.04 -12.62
N PHE A 68 1.60 -1.39 -13.35
CA PHE A 68 1.24 -0.36 -14.33
C PHE A 68 0.58 -1.01 -15.53
N ARG A 69 -0.75 -1.05 -15.50
CA ARG A 69 -1.57 -1.63 -16.56
C ARG A 69 -2.92 -0.93 -16.57
N ASP A 70 -3.41 -0.70 -17.78
CA ASP A 70 -4.76 -0.24 -18.00
C ASP A 70 -5.77 -1.39 -17.98
N CYS A 71 -7.01 -1.11 -17.59
CA CYS A 71 -8.08 -2.09 -17.58
C CYS A 71 -8.46 -2.58 -18.98
N TRP A 72 -8.32 -1.75 -20.03
CA TRP A 72 -8.71 -2.16 -21.39
C TRP A 72 -7.84 -3.30 -21.95
N ASP A 73 -6.62 -3.49 -21.43
CA ASP A 73 -5.68 -4.56 -21.81
C ASP A 73 -5.66 -5.70 -20.77
N CYS A 74 -6.74 -5.83 -19.98
CA CYS A 74 -6.83 -6.81 -18.90
C CYS A 74 -7.92 -7.85 -19.21
N GLU A 75 -7.55 -9.13 -19.21
CA GLU A 75 -8.48 -10.26 -19.44
C GLU A 75 -9.64 -10.33 -18.43
N TYR A 76 -9.46 -9.72 -17.26
CA TYR A 76 -10.47 -9.69 -16.21
C TYR A 76 -11.42 -8.49 -16.31
N PHE A 77 -11.19 -7.55 -17.23
CA PHE A 77 -12.04 -6.39 -17.39
C PHE A 77 -13.16 -6.70 -18.38
N ASP A 78 -14.40 -6.59 -17.93
CA ASP A 78 -15.56 -6.69 -18.80
C ASP A 78 -15.82 -5.32 -19.42
N ILE A 79 -15.59 -5.21 -20.74
CA ILE A 79 -15.78 -3.97 -21.51
C ILE A 79 -17.26 -3.61 -21.64
N GLU A 80 -18.17 -4.59 -21.68
CA GLU A 80 -19.60 -4.36 -21.84
C GLU A 80 -20.20 -3.76 -20.57
N THR A 81 -19.79 -4.25 -19.39
CA THR A 81 -20.28 -3.74 -18.10
C THR A 81 -19.41 -2.64 -17.51
N GLY A 82 -18.16 -2.50 -17.98
CA GLY A 82 -17.17 -1.59 -17.41
C GLY A 82 -16.64 -2.05 -16.05
N GLU A 83 -16.80 -3.33 -15.70
CA GLU A 83 -16.47 -3.87 -14.38
C GLU A 83 -15.21 -4.74 -14.39
N CYS A 84 -14.36 -4.56 -13.38
CA CYS A 84 -13.24 -5.45 -13.13
C CYS A 84 -13.73 -6.71 -12.39
N ARG A 85 -13.57 -7.89 -13.01
CA ARG A 85 -13.91 -9.21 -12.45
C ARG A 85 -12.74 -9.90 -11.78
N ALA A 86 -11.57 -9.26 -11.74
CA ALA A 86 -10.40 -9.81 -11.08
C ALA A 86 -10.66 -9.99 -9.58
N LYS A 87 -10.26 -11.13 -9.03
CA LYS A 87 -10.39 -11.42 -7.61
C LYS A 87 -9.12 -10.96 -6.88
N PRO A 88 -9.22 -10.03 -5.92
CA PRO A 88 -8.07 -9.63 -5.12
C PRO A 88 -7.52 -10.78 -4.29
N GLU A 89 -6.19 -10.77 -4.11
CA GLU A 89 -5.52 -11.64 -3.16
C GLU A 89 -6.10 -11.42 -1.75
N THR A 90 -6.13 -12.50 -0.96
CA THR A 90 -6.54 -12.41 0.44
C THR A 90 -5.54 -13.05 1.37
N VAL A 91 -5.38 -12.45 2.54
CA VAL A 91 -4.46 -12.89 3.60
C VAL A 91 -5.17 -12.97 4.94
N THR A 92 -4.55 -13.67 5.88
CA THR A 92 -4.97 -13.80 7.27
C THR A 92 -4.57 -12.59 8.09
N THR A 93 -5.18 -12.42 9.27
CA THR A 93 -4.81 -11.35 10.21
C THR A 93 -3.34 -11.48 10.65
N GLN A 94 -2.85 -12.71 10.84
CA GLN A 94 -1.46 -12.94 11.23
C GLN A 94 -0.47 -12.51 10.14
N GLU A 95 -0.80 -12.71 8.86
CA GLU A 95 0.04 -12.23 7.75
C GLU A 95 0.08 -10.70 7.68
N VAL A 96 -1.04 -10.02 7.94
CA VAL A 96 -1.07 -8.55 8.04
C VAL A 96 -0.17 -8.08 9.19
N ILE A 97 -0.30 -8.68 10.39
CA ILE A 97 0.56 -8.36 11.55
C ILE A 97 2.03 -8.53 11.19
N ASN A 98 2.42 -9.64 10.56
CA ASN A 98 3.81 -9.89 10.18
C ASN A 98 4.34 -8.85 9.19
N LYS A 99 3.51 -8.42 8.23
CA LYS A 99 3.88 -7.36 7.28
C LYS A 99 4.05 -6.01 7.97
N VAL A 100 3.17 -5.67 8.91
CA VAL A 100 3.30 -4.44 9.73
C VAL A 100 4.56 -4.47 10.58
N ILE A 101 4.82 -5.58 11.29
CA ILE A 101 6.04 -5.73 12.10
C ILE A 101 7.30 -5.56 11.25
N ARG A 102 7.34 -6.16 10.06
CA ARG A 102 8.46 -5.97 9.13
C ARG A 102 8.62 -4.51 8.71
N ALA A 103 7.51 -3.83 8.41
CA ALA A 103 7.51 -2.42 7.99
C ALA A 103 7.93 -1.46 9.11
N LEU A 104 7.75 -1.81 10.39
CA LEU A 104 8.21 -0.99 11.51
C LEU A 104 9.73 -0.82 11.54
N SER A 105 10.46 -1.81 11.04
CA SER A 105 11.92 -1.81 11.00
C SER A 105 12.50 -1.21 9.71
N ASP A 106 11.65 -0.77 8.78
CA ASP A 106 12.05 -0.16 7.52
C ASP A 106 11.83 1.35 7.55
N ASP A 107 12.89 2.14 7.50
CA ASP A 107 12.86 3.60 7.61
C ASP A 107 11.96 4.26 6.56
N PHE A 108 11.82 3.65 5.38
CA PHE A 108 11.04 4.20 4.28
C PHE A 108 9.54 3.83 4.31
N SER A 109 9.14 2.93 5.20
CA SER A 109 7.76 2.48 5.31
C SER A 109 6.94 3.41 6.20
N GLU A 110 5.82 3.91 5.67
CA GLU A 110 4.76 4.56 6.44
C GLU A 110 3.62 3.56 6.69
N ILE A 111 3.02 3.62 7.88
CA ILE A 111 2.00 2.67 8.31
C ILE A 111 0.81 3.45 8.85
N ASP A 112 -0.36 3.21 8.25
CA ASP A 112 -1.64 3.70 8.71
C ASP A 112 -2.53 2.55 9.17
N ILE A 113 -3.19 2.71 10.31
CA ILE A 113 -4.17 1.77 10.85
C ILE A 113 -5.46 2.54 11.13
N ASP A 114 -6.55 2.20 10.44
CA ASP A 114 -7.84 2.91 10.52
C ASP A 114 -7.70 4.45 10.42
N ASP A 115 -6.97 4.91 9.40
CA ASP A 115 -6.68 6.32 9.12
C ASP A 115 -5.80 7.05 10.15
N GLU A 116 -5.26 6.32 11.14
CA GLU A 116 -4.22 6.82 12.07
C GLU A 116 -2.82 6.41 11.58
N THR A 117 -1.97 7.39 11.29
CA THR A 117 -0.56 7.15 11.01
C THR A 117 0.19 6.75 12.29
N VAL A 118 0.60 5.49 12.36
CA VAL A 118 1.33 4.93 13.52
C VAL A 118 2.85 4.96 13.35
N LYS A 119 3.32 5.11 12.11
CA LYS A 119 4.72 5.32 11.76
C LYS A 119 4.80 6.14 10.48
N TYR A 120 5.58 7.20 10.48
CA TYR A 120 5.93 7.96 9.27
C TYR A 120 7.13 7.32 8.57
N GLY A 121 7.09 7.29 7.23
CA GLY A 121 8.21 6.83 6.39
C GLY A 121 9.07 7.98 5.90
N GLU A 122 10.37 7.77 5.79
CA GLU A 122 11.29 8.71 5.15
C GLU A 122 11.22 8.62 3.62
N TYR A 123 11.54 9.72 2.92
CA TYR A 123 11.65 9.69 1.46
C TYR A 123 13.03 9.16 1.06
N GLY A 124 13.07 8.08 0.27
CA GLY A 124 14.35 7.51 -0.16
C GLY A 124 15.07 8.29 -1.27
N CYS A 125 14.40 9.26 -1.91
CA CYS A 125 15.05 10.15 -2.87
C CYS A 125 16.21 10.93 -2.24
N ASP A 126 17.42 10.79 -2.81
CA ASP A 126 18.64 11.45 -2.35
C ASP A 126 18.52 12.98 -2.31
N GLN A 127 17.85 13.59 -3.30
CA GLN A 127 17.64 15.04 -3.34
C GLN A 127 16.74 15.50 -2.19
N CYS A 128 15.65 14.76 -1.92
CA CYS A 128 14.76 15.07 -0.80
C CYS A 128 15.47 14.94 0.55
N ARG A 129 16.30 13.90 0.74
CA ARG A 129 17.04 13.69 2.00
C ARG A 129 18.08 14.78 2.27
N LYS A 130 18.67 15.36 1.22
CA LYS A 130 19.64 16.45 1.35
C LYS A 130 18.98 17.83 1.50
N GLY A 131 17.64 17.91 1.49
CA GLY A 131 16.92 19.18 1.42
C GLY A 131 17.26 19.98 0.16
N LEU A 132 17.71 19.29 -0.90
CA LEU A 132 18.08 19.91 -2.16
C LEU A 132 16.83 19.98 -3.02
N HIS A 133 16.44 21.22 -3.28
CA HIS A 133 15.34 21.67 -4.13
C HIS A 133 15.83 22.90 -4.90
#